data_AF-A0A3B9J2E2-F1
#
_entry.id   AF-A0A3B9J2E2-F1
#
_cell.length_a   1.000
_cell.length_b   1.000
_cell.length_c   1.000
_cell.angle_alpha   90.00
_cell.angle_beta   90.00
_cell.angle_gamma   90.00
#
_symmetry.space_group_name_H-M   'P 1'
#
loop_
_entity.id
_entity.type
_entity.pdbx_description
1 polymer ?
#
loop_
_entity_poly.entity_id
_entity_poly.type
_entity_poly.pdbx_seq_one_letter_code
_entity_poly.pdbx_strand_id
1 'polypeptide(L)'
;MTISGYGNNVIDVGENWPNFRTAIYRSETSNSDLLIELRDDQVTVTSFGYSDSRWPVQGIRWLDDATQGVKEIAVSASAGWEINLMPDAFLWTQQIDAGNAPQPEDFLLVSSQGLTFVGSQQHPSAEGIGDLMVYNACEGPCKEGNTNWVFQLDPDCSSVPAVFVREVGNPFFERISLSNSDLGEQPLEVTLRPYEWLQVLTHCQWSATPTTD
;
A
#
# COMPACT_ATOMS: atom_id res chain seq x y z
N MET A 1 -14.95 5.26 6.42
CA MET A 1 -15.96 5.76 5.47
C MET A 1 -15.71 5.08 4.14
N THR A 2 -16.76 4.58 3.48
CA THR A 2 -16.64 3.97 2.15
C THR A 2 -17.32 4.87 1.13
N ILE A 3 -16.63 5.14 0.04
CA ILE A 3 -17.09 5.95 -1.10
C ILE A 3 -16.95 5.10 -2.34
N SER A 4 -17.97 5.06 -3.19
CA SER A 4 -17.91 4.33 -4.46
C SER A 4 -18.62 5.11 -5.55
N GLY A 5 -18.27 4.81 -6.79
CA GLY A 5 -18.86 5.46 -7.96
C GLY A 5 -18.50 4.75 -9.25
N TYR A 6 -18.98 5.32 -10.35
CA TYR A 6 -18.62 4.90 -11.70
C TYR A 6 -18.17 6.13 -12.49
N GLY A 7 -17.04 6.02 -13.17
CA GLY A 7 -16.49 7.11 -13.95
C GLY A 7 -16.01 8.29 -13.09
N ASN A 8 -15.84 9.44 -13.74
CA ASN A 8 -15.37 10.66 -13.09
C ASN A 8 -16.37 11.19 -12.06
N ASN A 9 -15.88 11.56 -10.88
CA ASN A 9 -16.70 12.09 -9.79
C ASN A 9 -15.91 13.09 -8.94
N VAL A 10 -16.62 13.98 -8.25
CA VAL A 10 -16.04 14.84 -7.20
C VAL A 10 -16.91 14.68 -5.96
N ILE A 11 -16.27 14.39 -4.83
CA ILE A 11 -16.91 14.16 -3.54
C ILE A 11 -16.40 15.19 -2.54
N ASP A 12 -17.32 15.88 -1.87
CA ASP A 12 -17.01 16.70 -0.70
C ASP A 12 -16.85 15.78 0.52
N VAL A 13 -15.70 15.83 1.18
CA VAL A 13 -15.38 15.00 2.37
C VAL A 13 -15.74 15.68 3.69
N GLY A 14 -16.07 16.97 3.66
CA GLY A 14 -16.50 17.77 4.80
C GLY A 14 -15.50 17.78 5.97
N GLU A 15 -16.00 18.18 7.15
CA GLU A 15 -15.20 18.36 8.36
C GLU A 15 -14.60 17.07 8.96
N ASN A 16 -14.97 15.90 8.41
CA ASN A 16 -14.52 14.60 8.93
C ASN A 16 -13.16 14.16 8.39
N TRP A 17 -12.64 14.83 7.36
CA TRP A 17 -11.36 14.46 6.72
C TRP A 17 -10.19 14.29 7.72
N PRO A 18 -10.00 15.17 8.72
CA PRO A 18 -8.91 15.04 9.70
C PRO A 18 -8.90 13.74 10.49
N ASN A 19 -9.98 12.95 10.48
CA ASN A 19 -10.08 11.66 11.17
C ASN A 19 -9.54 10.48 10.36
N PHE A 20 -9.21 10.68 9.07
CA PHE A 20 -8.69 9.62 8.21
C PHE A 20 -7.17 9.69 8.07
N ARG A 21 -6.55 8.52 7.97
CA ARG A 21 -5.09 8.32 7.96
C ARG A 21 -4.66 7.31 6.92
N THR A 22 -5.59 6.55 6.36
CA THR A 22 -5.33 5.61 5.28
C THR A 22 -6.48 5.61 4.30
N ALA A 23 -6.17 5.59 3.01
CA ALA A 23 -7.11 5.32 1.93
C ALA A 23 -6.75 3.98 1.28
N ILE A 24 -7.67 3.02 1.27
CA ILE A 24 -7.62 1.86 0.40
C ILE A 24 -8.49 2.16 -0.81
N TYR A 25 -7.96 1.99 -2.02
CA TYR A 25 -8.67 2.30 -3.25
C TYR A 25 -8.59 1.16 -4.25
N ARG A 26 -9.64 0.96 -5.03
CA ARG A 26 -9.70 -0.12 -6.03
C ARG A 26 -10.63 0.18 -7.20
N SER A 27 -10.26 -0.35 -8.36
CA SER A 27 -11.11 -0.59 -9.53
C SER A 27 -10.86 -2.02 -10.01
N GLU A 28 -11.88 -2.86 -9.97
CA GLU A 28 -11.76 -4.29 -10.31
C GLU A 28 -11.67 -4.54 -11.82
N THR A 29 -11.89 -3.50 -12.64
CA THR A 29 -11.83 -3.63 -14.09
C THR A 29 -10.37 -3.62 -14.53
N SER A 30 -9.95 -4.63 -15.30
CA SER A 30 -8.63 -4.62 -15.93
C SER A 30 -8.61 -3.67 -17.13
N ASN A 31 -7.44 -3.10 -17.46
CA ASN A 31 -7.31 -2.10 -18.52
C ASN A 31 -8.13 -0.83 -18.25
N SER A 32 -8.31 -0.46 -16.97
CA SER A 32 -8.97 0.78 -16.55
C SER A 32 -7.98 1.72 -15.87
N ASP A 33 -8.26 3.01 -15.97
CA ASP A 33 -7.68 4.06 -15.16
C ASP A 33 -8.48 4.28 -13.87
N LEU A 34 -7.75 4.57 -12.80
CA LEU A 34 -8.28 5.13 -11.57
C LEU A 34 -7.24 6.08 -11.00
N LEU A 35 -7.49 7.38 -11.15
CA LEU A 35 -6.72 8.46 -10.55
C LEU A 35 -7.58 9.18 -9.53
N ILE A 36 -7.01 9.40 -8.35
CA ILE A 36 -7.65 10.02 -7.21
C ILE A 36 -6.80 11.22 -6.81
N GLU A 37 -7.42 12.39 -6.79
CA GLU A 37 -6.80 13.63 -6.35
C GLU A 37 -7.48 14.10 -5.08
N LEU A 38 -6.66 14.42 -4.08
CA LEU A 38 -7.11 15.09 -2.88
C LEU A 38 -6.92 16.59 -3.09
N ARG A 39 -8.00 17.36 -2.96
CA ARG A 39 -8.02 18.78 -3.30
C ARG A 39 -8.47 19.66 -2.13
N ASP A 40 -7.87 20.85 -2.05
CA ASP A 40 -8.36 21.97 -1.26
C ASP A 40 -8.84 23.05 -2.24
N ASP A 41 -10.15 23.31 -2.27
CA ASP A 41 -10.79 24.27 -3.19
C ASP A 41 -10.31 24.13 -4.66
N GLN A 42 -10.43 22.93 -5.24
CA GLN A 42 -9.98 22.57 -6.60
C GLN A 42 -8.45 22.55 -6.84
N VAL A 43 -7.61 22.85 -5.84
CA VAL A 43 -6.16 22.73 -5.95
C VAL A 43 -5.71 21.35 -5.48
N THR A 44 -5.03 20.60 -6.34
CA THR A 44 -4.49 19.27 -6.00
C THR A 44 -3.39 19.38 -4.94
N VAL A 45 -3.66 18.81 -3.77
CA VAL A 45 -2.71 18.66 -2.67
C VAL A 45 -1.82 17.45 -2.93
N THR A 46 -2.43 16.32 -3.29
CA THR A 46 -1.74 15.10 -3.68
C THR A 46 -2.61 14.26 -4.60
N SER A 47 -2.00 13.31 -5.30
CA SER A 47 -2.70 12.38 -6.20
C SER A 47 -2.14 10.97 -6.07
N PHE A 48 -2.98 9.98 -6.30
CA PHE A 48 -2.62 8.58 -6.28
C PHE A 48 -3.54 7.76 -7.18
N GLY A 49 -3.13 6.51 -7.43
CA GLY A 49 -3.77 5.64 -8.39
C GLY A 49 -2.93 5.46 -9.65
N TYR A 50 -3.53 4.85 -10.66
CA TYR A 50 -2.87 4.36 -11.85
C TYR A 50 -3.70 4.60 -13.09
N SER A 51 -3.05 5.10 -14.15
CA SER A 51 -3.61 5.21 -15.50
C SER A 51 -3.13 4.03 -16.35
N ASP A 52 -3.94 3.62 -17.33
CA ASP A 52 -3.58 2.62 -18.36
C ASP A 52 -3.05 1.28 -17.79
N SER A 53 -3.51 0.89 -16.60
CA SER A 53 -3.07 -0.36 -15.95
C SER A 53 -3.69 -1.57 -16.64
N ARG A 54 -2.85 -2.50 -17.11
CA ARG A 54 -3.31 -3.80 -17.64
C ARG A 54 -3.99 -4.67 -16.58
N TRP A 55 -3.67 -4.42 -15.32
CA TRP A 55 -4.18 -5.12 -14.16
C TRP A 55 -5.30 -4.32 -13.47
N PRO A 56 -6.20 -4.97 -12.71
CA PRO A 56 -7.10 -4.25 -11.80
C PRO A 56 -6.32 -3.25 -10.95
N VAL A 57 -6.81 -2.02 -10.87
CA VAL A 57 -6.14 -1.00 -10.04
C VAL A 57 -6.49 -1.27 -8.59
N GLN A 58 -5.48 -1.50 -7.76
CA GLN A 58 -5.67 -1.55 -6.31
C GLN A 58 -4.53 -0.86 -5.60
N GLY A 59 -4.80 -0.27 -4.44
CA GLY A 59 -3.73 0.29 -3.65
C GLY A 59 -4.16 0.80 -2.29
N ILE A 60 -3.15 1.26 -1.57
CA ILE A 60 -3.23 1.80 -0.23
C ILE A 60 -2.37 3.06 -0.15
N ARG A 61 -2.89 4.12 0.45
CA ARG A 61 -2.18 5.38 0.65
C ARG A 61 -2.26 5.79 2.10
N TRP A 62 -1.09 6.09 2.67
CA TRP A 62 -1.00 6.79 3.93
C TRP A 62 -1.39 8.25 3.70
N LEU A 63 -2.34 8.74 4.49
CA LEU A 63 -2.81 10.13 4.47
C LEU A 63 -2.12 10.82 5.64
N ASP A 64 -1.08 11.60 5.33
CA ASP A 64 -0.28 12.32 6.31
C ASP A 64 -0.88 13.69 6.68
N ASP A 65 -0.16 14.45 7.50
CA ASP A 65 -0.53 15.80 7.90
C ASP A 65 -0.62 16.78 6.72
N ALA A 66 0.06 16.52 5.60
CA ALA A 66 -0.02 17.38 4.42
C ALA A 66 -1.44 17.35 3.80
N THR A 67 -2.20 16.30 4.09
CA THR A 67 -3.58 16.18 3.60
C THR A 67 -4.61 16.87 4.50
N GLN A 68 -4.26 17.48 5.64
CA GLN A 68 -5.25 18.01 6.60
C GLN A 68 -6.19 19.10 6.04
N GLY A 69 -5.79 19.81 4.98
CA GLY A 69 -6.59 20.84 4.31
C GLY A 69 -7.56 20.33 3.24
N VAL A 70 -7.61 19.02 3.00
CA VAL A 70 -8.44 18.44 1.93
C VAL A 70 -9.93 18.63 2.22
N LYS A 71 -10.64 19.12 1.20
CA LYS A 71 -12.10 19.32 1.20
C LYS A 71 -12.79 18.45 0.16
N GLU A 72 -12.08 18.09 -0.90
CA GLU A 72 -12.65 17.35 -2.03
C GLU A 72 -11.78 16.16 -2.39
N ILE A 73 -12.42 15.06 -2.77
CA ILE A 73 -11.80 13.95 -3.49
C ILE A 73 -12.32 13.99 -4.92
N ALA A 74 -11.44 14.23 -5.88
CA ALA A 74 -11.76 14.11 -7.29
C ALA A 74 -11.24 12.80 -7.84
N VAL A 75 -12.13 12.04 -8.48
CA VAL A 75 -11.82 10.74 -9.08
C VAL A 75 -11.95 10.87 -10.59
N SER A 76 -10.92 10.41 -11.31
CA SER A 76 -10.97 10.18 -12.75
C SER A 76 -10.83 8.68 -13.01
N ALA A 77 -11.81 8.09 -13.67
CA ALA A 77 -11.84 6.66 -13.92
C ALA A 77 -12.67 6.32 -15.16
N SER A 78 -12.38 5.18 -15.80
CA SER A 78 -13.17 4.62 -16.90
C SER A 78 -14.19 3.57 -16.46
N ALA A 79 -14.13 3.12 -15.20
CA ALA A 79 -14.95 2.05 -14.67
C ALA A 79 -15.48 2.35 -13.25
N GLY A 80 -16.07 1.33 -12.62
CA GLY A 80 -16.47 1.37 -11.21
C GLY A 80 -15.25 1.42 -10.28
N TRP A 81 -15.35 2.18 -9.21
CA TRP A 81 -14.29 2.34 -8.23
C TRP A 81 -14.84 2.43 -6.80
N GLU A 82 -13.97 2.12 -5.84
CA GLU A 82 -14.23 2.24 -4.40
C GLU A 82 -13.02 2.83 -3.68
N ILE A 83 -13.28 3.67 -2.67
CA ILE A 83 -12.30 4.24 -1.74
C ILE A 83 -12.81 4.00 -0.31
N ASN A 84 -12.00 3.32 0.50
CA ASN A 84 -12.21 3.13 1.92
C ASN A 84 -11.25 4.02 2.70
N LEU A 85 -11.78 5.05 3.35
CA LEU A 85 -11.06 5.94 4.24
C LEU A 85 -11.12 5.41 5.68
N MET A 86 -9.96 5.22 6.29
CA MET A 86 -9.79 4.56 7.58
C MET A 86 -9.00 5.44 8.56
N PRO A 87 -9.34 5.44 9.86
CA PRO A 87 -8.55 6.09 10.91
C PRO A 87 -7.27 5.29 11.25
N ASP A 88 -6.34 5.90 12.00
CA ASP A 88 -5.04 5.30 12.40
C ASP A 88 -5.16 3.88 13.00
N ALA A 89 -6.20 3.63 13.80
CA ALA A 89 -6.34 2.42 14.61
C ALA A 89 -6.89 1.17 13.85
N PHE A 90 -7.23 1.29 12.57
CA PHE A 90 -8.12 0.32 11.92
C PHE A 90 -7.41 -0.92 11.34
N LEU A 91 -6.16 -0.77 10.86
CA LEU A 91 -5.47 -1.87 10.16
C LEU A 91 -5.13 -3.07 11.06
N TRP A 92 -4.84 -2.85 12.35
CA TRP A 92 -4.52 -3.92 13.31
C TRP A 92 -5.76 -4.65 13.82
N THR A 93 -6.83 -3.91 14.06
CA THR A 93 -8.00 -4.41 14.80
C THR A 93 -8.82 -5.41 13.96
N GLN A 94 -8.89 -5.23 12.63
CA GLN A 94 -9.69 -6.10 11.76
C GLN A 94 -9.20 -7.55 11.67
N GLN A 95 -7.89 -7.83 11.71
CA GLN A 95 -7.40 -9.22 11.62
C GLN A 95 -7.44 -9.95 12.96
N ILE A 96 -7.19 -9.23 14.07
CA ILE A 96 -7.36 -9.77 15.42
C ILE A 96 -8.82 -10.20 15.61
N ASP A 97 -9.78 -9.37 15.18
CA ASP A 97 -11.21 -9.66 15.29
C ASP A 97 -11.68 -10.78 14.34
N ALA A 98 -10.98 -11.02 13.23
CA ALA A 98 -11.27 -12.10 12.28
C ALA A 98 -10.70 -13.48 12.70
N GLY A 99 -9.95 -13.55 13.79
CA GLY A 99 -9.36 -14.79 14.30
C GLY A 99 -8.12 -15.28 13.54
N ASN A 100 -7.57 -14.45 12.65
CA ASN A 100 -6.28 -14.72 12.01
C ASN A 100 -5.18 -14.26 12.98
N ALA A 101 -4.60 -15.20 13.70
CA ALA A 101 -3.52 -14.93 14.64
C ALA A 101 -2.15 -15.08 13.94
N PRO A 102 -1.24 -14.10 14.09
CA PRO A 102 0.13 -14.26 13.59
C PRO A 102 0.82 -15.45 14.25
N GLN A 103 1.71 -16.12 13.52
CA GLN A 103 2.66 -17.08 14.08
C GLN A 103 3.95 -16.37 14.48
N PRO A 104 4.76 -16.95 15.39
CA PRO A 104 6.12 -16.49 15.59
C PRO A 104 6.87 -16.30 14.27
N GLU A 105 7.64 -15.22 14.18
CA GLU A 105 8.36 -14.77 12.99
C GLU A 105 7.50 -14.15 11.88
N ASP A 106 6.16 -14.15 11.98
CA ASP A 106 5.32 -13.47 10.99
C ASP A 106 5.44 -11.94 11.11
N PHE A 107 5.66 -11.28 9.99
CA PHE A 107 5.55 -9.84 9.78
C PHE A 107 4.14 -9.47 9.29
N LEU A 108 3.82 -8.19 9.42
CA LEU A 108 2.55 -7.63 8.95
C LEU A 108 2.72 -6.95 7.58
N LEU A 109 1.94 -7.41 6.61
CA LEU A 109 1.84 -6.82 5.27
C LEU A 109 0.40 -6.36 5.01
N VAL A 110 0.24 -5.09 4.69
CA VAL A 110 -1.06 -4.47 4.36
C VAL A 110 -1.11 -4.17 2.86
N SER A 111 -2.19 -4.60 2.20
CA SER A 111 -2.53 -4.23 0.83
C SER A 111 -3.99 -3.78 0.74
N SER A 112 -4.44 -3.44 -0.46
CA SER A 112 -5.86 -3.23 -0.75
C SER A 112 -6.76 -4.45 -0.50
N GLN A 113 -6.17 -5.65 -0.49
CA GLN A 113 -6.89 -6.90 -0.23
C GLN A 113 -7.03 -7.16 1.28
N GLY A 114 -6.33 -6.39 2.11
CA GLY A 114 -6.35 -6.46 3.57
C GLY A 114 -4.96 -6.65 4.16
N LEU A 115 -4.94 -6.93 5.47
CA LEU A 115 -3.74 -7.30 6.21
C LEU A 115 -3.48 -8.81 6.09
N THR A 116 -2.24 -9.21 5.90
CA THR A 116 -1.76 -10.59 5.80
C THR A 116 -0.51 -10.75 6.67
N PHE A 117 -0.31 -11.96 7.21
CA PHE A 117 0.87 -12.35 7.97
C PHE A 117 1.83 -13.13 7.07
N VAL A 118 3.13 -12.83 7.16
CA VAL A 118 4.14 -13.43 6.28
C VAL A 118 5.51 -13.51 6.97
N GLY A 119 6.22 -14.62 6.82
CA GLY A 119 7.60 -14.83 7.24
C GLY A 119 7.84 -16.13 7.99
N SER A 120 6.83 -16.66 8.68
CA SER A 120 6.92 -17.98 9.31
C SER A 120 6.97 -19.11 8.28
N GLN A 121 7.28 -20.34 8.74
CA GLN A 121 7.23 -21.53 7.87
C GLN A 121 5.84 -21.80 7.31
N GLN A 122 4.78 -21.41 8.05
CA GLN A 122 3.40 -21.56 7.62
C GLN A 122 3.01 -20.51 6.57
N HIS A 123 3.59 -19.32 6.64
CA HIS A 123 3.29 -18.20 5.77
C HIS A 123 4.57 -17.64 5.12
N PRO A 124 5.32 -18.43 4.34
CA PRO A 124 6.67 -18.02 3.89
C PRO A 124 6.65 -16.81 2.96
N SER A 125 5.56 -16.62 2.21
CA SER A 125 5.38 -15.52 1.26
C SER A 125 3.93 -15.07 1.23
N ALA A 126 3.71 -13.82 0.83
CA ALA A 126 2.40 -13.27 0.52
C ALA A 126 2.34 -12.90 -0.96
N GLU A 127 1.16 -12.97 -1.55
CA GLU A 127 0.89 -12.56 -2.93
C GLU A 127 -0.22 -11.53 -2.95
N GLY A 128 -0.18 -10.64 -3.92
CA GLY A 128 -1.19 -9.61 -4.08
C GLY A 128 -1.04 -8.83 -5.36
N ILE A 129 -1.82 -7.75 -5.45
CA ILE A 129 -1.83 -6.84 -6.59
C ILE A 129 -1.92 -5.41 -6.07
N GLY A 130 -1.24 -4.51 -6.77
CA GLY A 130 -1.30 -3.10 -6.43
C GLY A 130 -0.36 -2.72 -5.29
N ASP A 131 -0.60 -1.57 -4.68
CA ASP A 131 0.28 -1.08 -3.62
C ASP A 131 0.22 -1.91 -2.35
N LEU A 132 1.34 -1.94 -1.63
CA LEU A 132 1.44 -2.57 -0.32
C LEU A 132 2.28 -1.73 0.64
N MET A 133 2.08 -1.98 1.94
CA MET A 133 2.92 -1.49 3.02
C MET A 133 3.30 -2.63 3.96
N VAL A 134 4.53 -2.61 4.45
CA VAL A 134 5.06 -3.54 5.43
C VAL A 134 5.44 -2.76 6.68
N TYR A 135 5.08 -3.29 7.84
CA TYR A 135 5.68 -2.89 9.10
C TYR A 135 6.68 -3.96 9.54
N ASN A 136 7.96 -3.60 9.59
CA ASN A 136 9.06 -4.54 9.83
C ASN A 136 9.22 -4.89 11.32
N ALA A 137 8.14 -5.38 11.92
CA ALA A 137 8.11 -5.95 13.25
C ALA A 137 7.40 -7.30 13.16
N CYS A 138 8.08 -8.37 13.56
CA CYS A 138 7.49 -9.69 13.60
C CYS A 138 6.83 -10.01 14.93
N GLU A 139 5.95 -11.00 14.91
CA GLU A 139 5.41 -11.64 16.10
C GLU A 139 6.49 -12.49 16.78
N GLY A 140 6.64 -12.33 18.10
CA GLY A 140 7.76 -12.91 18.84
C GLY A 140 7.65 -14.44 19.02
N PRO A 141 8.78 -15.15 19.18
CA PRO A 141 10.17 -14.66 19.08
C PRO A 141 10.60 -14.34 17.64
N CYS A 142 11.30 -13.22 17.49
CA CYS A 142 11.85 -12.74 16.22
C CYS A 142 13.32 -13.10 16.08
N LYS A 143 13.76 -13.36 14.84
CA LYS A 143 15.19 -13.39 14.52
C LYS A 143 15.79 -12.00 14.70
N GLU A 144 17.01 -11.94 15.22
CA GLU A 144 17.73 -10.67 15.40
C GLU A 144 18.33 -10.19 14.07
N GLY A 145 18.36 -8.87 13.86
CA GLY A 145 19.03 -8.26 12.71
C GLY A 145 18.09 -7.52 11.76
N ASN A 146 18.59 -7.25 10.55
CA ASN A 146 17.81 -6.64 9.49
C ASN A 146 17.02 -7.72 8.73
N THR A 147 15.89 -7.33 8.15
CA THR A 147 15.10 -8.18 7.27
C THR A 147 15.34 -7.74 5.83
N ASN A 148 15.72 -8.66 4.95
CA ASN A 148 15.74 -8.41 3.52
C ASN A 148 14.41 -8.84 2.90
N TRP A 149 13.66 -7.89 2.36
CA TRP A 149 12.40 -8.14 1.68
C TRP A 149 12.62 -8.33 0.19
N VAL A 150 12.23 -9.50 -0.31
CA VAL A 150 12.32 -9.87 -1.73
C VAL A 150 10.93 -9.78 -2.34
N PHE A 151 10.78 -8.90 -3.34
CA PHE A 151 9.55 -8.71 -4.10
C PHE A 151 9.74 -9.21 -5.53
N GLN A 152 8.96 -10.20 -5.93
CA GLN A 152 8.89 -10.63 -7.31
C GLN A 152 7.66 -10.00 -7.95
N LEU A 153 7.85 -9.15 -8.96
CA LEU A 153 6.74 -8.64 -9.77
C LEU A 153 6.41 -9.62 -10.89
N ASP A 154 5.14 -9.62 -11.31
CA ASP A 154 4.72 -10.35 -12.49
C ASP A 154 5.54 -9.93 -13.72
N PRO A 155 6.04 -10.85 -14.57
CA PRO A 155 6.87 -10.52 -15.73
C PRO A 155 6.18 -9.62 -16.76
N ASP A 156 4.85 -9.63 -16.84
CA ASP A 156 4.08 -8.75 -17.72
C ASP A 156 3.95 -7.32 -17.15
N CYS A 157 4.51 -7.06 -15.96
CA CYS A 157 4.61 -5.75 -15.34
C CYS A 157 5.59 -4.85 -16.10
N SER A 158 5.08 -3.83 -16.78
CA SER A 158 5.89 -2.90 -17.56
C SER A 158 6.45 -1.71 -16.76
N SER A 159 6.21 -1.63 -15.45
CA SER A 159 6.59 -0.47 -14.63
C SER A 159 7.50 -0.82 -13.46
N VAL A 160 8.51 0.02 -13.24
CA VAL A 160 9.34 -0.06 -12.03
C VAL A 160 8.49 0.42 -10.83
N PRO A 161 8.43 -0.35 -9.73
CA PRO A 161 7.74 0.09 -8.53
C PRO A 161 8.47 1.28 -7.90
N ALA A 162 7.73 2.22 -7.31
CA ALA A 162 8.32 3.25 -6.47
C ALA A 162 8.34 2.77 -5.03
N VAL A 163 9.51 2.80 -4.40
CA VAL A 163 9.71 2.23 -3.07
C VAL A 163 10.12 3.32 -2.09
N PHE A 164 9.52 3.29 -0.91
CA PHE A 164 9.74 4.28 0.13
C PHE A 164 9.93 3.60 1.49
N VAL A 165 10.85 4.14 2.29
CA VAL A 165 11.11 3.66 3.65
C VAL A 165 10.86 4.80 4.62
N ARG A 166 10.19 4.50 5.73
CA ARG A 166 10.09 5.39 6.88
C ARG A 166 10.86 4.75 8.03
N GLU A 167 12.03 5.33 8.32
CA GLU A 167 12.89 4.89 9.42
C GLU A 167 12.23 5.14 10.79
N VAL A 168 12.67 4.40 11.81
CA VAL A 168 12.19 4.58 13.18
C VAL A 168 12.46 6.00 13.67
N GLY A 169 11.40 6.69 14.11
CA GLY A 169 11.50 8.08 14.58
C GLY A 169 11.44 9.14 13.48
N ASN A 170 11.43 8.74 12.19
CA ASN A 170 11.16 9.65 11.08
C ASN A 170 9.64 9.69 10.82
N PRO A 171 9.01 10.87 10.79
CA PRO A 171 7.58 10.98 10.47
C PRO A 171 7.27 10.74 8.98
N PHE A 172 8.27 10.82 8.08
CA PHE A 172 8.06 10.82 6.63
C PHE A 172 8.64 9.58 5.94
N PHE A 173 7.96 9.17 4.86
CA PHE A 173 8.48 8.17 3.93
C PHE A 173 9.47 8.80 2.96
N GLU A 174 10.66 8.24 2.87
CA GLU A 174 11.72 8.67 1.98
C GLU A 174 11.88 7.68 0.82
N ARG A 175 11.95 8.21 -0.41
CA ARG A 175 12.10 7.37 -1.61
C ARG A 175 13.49 6.75 -1.65
N ILE A 176 13.56 5.43 -1.80
CA ILE A 176 14.82 4.74 -2.04
C ILE A 176 15.10 4.64 -3.54
N SER A 177 16.37 4.81 -3.91
CA SER A 177 16.81 4.58 -5.30
C SER A 177 17.07 3.10 -5.49
N LEU A 178 16.34 2.48 -6.41
CA LEU A 178 16.56 1.10 -6.80
C LEU A 178 17.77 1.04 -7.74
N SER A 179 18.83 0.38 -7.30
CA SER A 179 20.03 0.17 -8.10
C SER A 179 19.71 -0.85 -9.22
N ASN A 180 19.53 -0.38 -10.45
CA ASN A 180 19.51 -1.21 -11.67
C ASN A 180 18.62 -2.48 -11.60
N SER A 181 17.29 -2.34 -11.49
CA SER A 181 16.41 -3.43 -11.91
C SER A 181 16.15 -3.31 -13.41
N ASP A 182 16.79 -4.19 -14.20
CA ASP A 182 16.29 -4.50 -15.53
C ASP A 182 14.84 -4.98 -15.34
N LEU A 183 13.90 -4.14 -15.81
CA LEU A 183 12.45 -4.30 -15.65
C LEU A 183 11.98 -5.75 -15.88
N GLY A 184 11.35 -6.36 -14.86
CA GLY A 184 10.53 -7.57 -14.99
C GLY A 184 11.22 -8.91 -14.69
N GLU A 185 12.56 -9.02 -14.77
CA GLU A 185 13.24 -10.31 -14.56
C GLU A 185 13.93 -10.46 -13.20
N GLN A 186 14.40 -9.35 -12.60
CA GLN A 186 15.11 -9.41 -11.33
C GLN A 186 14.21 -9.04 -10.14
N PRO A 187 14.31 -9.77 -9.02
CA PRO A 187 13.58 -9.44 -7.81
C PRO A 187 14.01 -8.07 -7.28
N LEU A 188 13.04 -7.31 -6.76
CA LEU A 188 13.29 -6.11 -6.00
C LEU A 188 13.66 -6.51 -4.56
N GLU A 189 14.83 -6.12 -4.10
CA GLU A 189 15.29 -6.39 -2.74
C GLU A 189 15.40 -5.10 -1.91
N VAL A 190 14.88 -5.13 -0.68
CA VAL A 190 14.89 -3.99 0.24
C VAL A 190 15.24 -4.47 1.64
N THR A 191 16.36 -3.99 2.18
CA THR A 191 16.76 -4.27 3.55
C THR A 191 16.14 -3.25 4.52
N LEU A 192 15.48 -3.75 5.57
CA LEU A 192 14.85 -2.94 6.61
C LEU A 192 15.42 -3.27 7.98
N ARG A 193 15.59 -2.24 8.82
CA ARG A 193 15.86 -2.41 10.25
C ARG A 193 14.57 -2.73 11.01
N PRO A 194 14.65 -3.25 12.24
CA PRO A 194 13.46 -3.49 13.05
C PRO A 194 12.62 -2.22 13.22
N TYR A 195 11.29 -2.37 13.15
CA TYR A 195 10.27 -1.32 13.31
C TYR A 195 10.21 -0.24 12.22
N GLU A 196 10.96 -0.39 11.12
CA GLU A 196 10.81 0.48 9.95
C GLU A 196 9.54 0.14 9.17
N TRP A 197 9.04 1.13 8.43
CA TRP A 197 7.95 0.92 7.48
C TRP A 197 8.49 0.94 6.06
N LEU A 198 7.96 0.05 5.23
CA LEU A 198 8.21 0.01 3.80
C LEU A 198 6.89 0.22 3.06
N GLN A 199 6.91 1.03 2.02
CA GLN A 199 5.80 1.21 1.09
C GLN A 199 6.30 0.91 -0.32
N VAL A 200 5.62 -0.01 -1.01
CA VAL A 200 5.91 -0.35 -2.40
C VAL A 200 4.69 0.06 -3.24
N LEU A 201 4.92 1.00 -4.15
CA LEU A 201 3.92 1.54 -5.05
C LEU A 201 4.05 0.88 -6.41
N THR A 202 3.06 0.06 -6.76
CA THR A 202 2.99 -0.66 -8.03
C THR A 202 1.53 -0.89 -8.42
N HIS A 203 1.25 -1.03 -9.70
CA HIS A 203 -0.03 -1.54 -10.19
C HIS A 203 0.01 -3.03 -10.54
N CYS A 204 1.16 -3.67 -10.35
CA CYS A 204 1.39 -5.03 -10.80
C CYS A 204 0.99 -6.04 -9.74
N GLN A 205 0.84 -7.30 -10.18
CA GLN A 205 0.85 -8.43 -9.28
C GLN A 205 2.27 -8.63 -8.72
N TRP A 206 2.33 -9.10 -7.48
CA TRP A 206 3.57 -9.28 -6.75
C TRP A 206 3.49 -10.48 -5.80
N SER A 207 4.65 -11.06 -5.51
CA SER A 207 4.89 -11.84 -4.31
C SER A 207 5.92 -11.14 -3.43
N ALA A 208 5.80 -11.29 -2.12
CA ALA A 208 6.66 -10.67 -1.12
C ALA A 208 7.11 -11.73 -0.12
N THR A 209 8.43 -11.83 0.07
CA THR A 209 9.07 -12.80 0.96
C THR A 209 10.07 -12.08 1.85
N PRO A 210 9.89 -12.07 3.19
CA PRO A 210 10.93 -11.64 4.10
C PRO A 210 11.99 -12.74 4.22
N THR A 211 13.25 -12.35 4.15
CA THR A 211 14.40 -13.21 4.34
C THR A 211 15.28 -12.61 5.43
N THR A 212 15.88 -13.47 6.24
CA THR A 212 16.82 -13.09 7.28
C THR A 212 18.15 -13.72 6.93
N ASP A 213 19.21 -12.92 6.88
CA ASP A 213 20.58 -13.43 6.76
C ASP A 213 20.97 -14.31 7.96
#